data_AF-W4J2M8-F1
#
_entry.id   AF-W4J2M8-F1
#
_cell.length_a   1.000
_cell.length_b   1.000
_cell.length_c   1.000
_cell.angle_alpha   90.00
_cell.angle_beta   90.00
_cell.angle_gamma   90.00
#
_symmetry.space_group_name_H-M   'P 1'
#
loop_
_entity.id
_entity.type
_entity.pdbx_description
1 polymer ?
#
loop_
_entity_poly.entity_id
_entity_poly.type
_entity_poly.pdbx_seq_one_letter_code
_entity_poly.pdbx_strand_id
1 'polypeptide(L)'
;MKNTGKEVRKRRKNKKDPHAPKRSLSAYMFFAKEKRAEIISKQPELSKDVATVGKMIGEAWNKLGEKEKAPFEKKAQEDKLRYEKEKAEYANMKMKA
;
A
#
# COMPACT_ATOMS: atom_id res chain seq x y z
N MET A 1 19.97 -7.22 23.96
CA MET A 1 20.44 -7.22 22.56
C MET A 1 19.47 -8.02 21.69
N LYS A 2 18.58 -7.39 20.91
CA LYS A 2 17.74 -8.10 19.91
C LYS A 2 17.48 -7.19 18.69
N ASN A 3 18.50 -6.96 17.87
CA ASN A 3 18.33 -6.31 16.57
C ASN A 3 18.68 -7.34 15.48
N THR A 4 17.66 -8.06 15.01
CA THR A 4 17.81 -9.02 13.92
C THR A 4 18.00 -8.27 12.61
N GLY A 5 19.23 -8.30 12.10
CA GLY A 5 19.57 -7.81 10.77
C GLY A 5 18.79 -8.60 9.71
N LYS A 6 17.88 -7.92 9.00
CA LYS A 6 17.28 -8.45 7.77
C LYS A 6 17.91 -7.70 6.61
N GLU A 7 18.95 -8.30 6.05
CA GLU A 7 19.51 -7.96 4.73
C GLU A 7 18.36 -7.89 3.72
N VAL A 8 17.99 -6.67 3.30
CA VAL A 8 16.93 -6.45 2.32
C VAL A 8 17.49 -6.86 0.96
N ARG A 9 17.44 -8.16 0.65
CA ARG A 9 17.70 -8.66 -0.71
C ARG A 9 16.74 -7.97 -1.66
N LYS A 10 17.27 -7.04 -2.47
CA LYS A 10 16.54 -6.31 -3.51
C LYS A 10 16.11 -7.30 -4.59
N ARG A 11 15.00 -8.02 -4.36
CA ARG A 11 14.39 -8.89 -5.37
C ARG A 11 14.08 -8.05 -6.60
N ARG A 12 14.76 -8.32 -7.71
CA ARG A 12 14.43 -7.74 -9.02
C ARG A 12 12.97 -8.09 -9.30
N LYS A 13 12.08 -7.09 -9.33
CA LYS A 13 10.69 -7.29 -9.76
C LYS A 13 10.74 -7.64 -11.25
N ASN A 14 10.35 -8.86 -11.61
CA ASN A 14 10.09 -9.21 -13.00
C ASN A 14 9.11 -8.17 -13.59
N LYS A 15 9.36 -7.76 -14.83
CA LYS A 15 8.48 -6.83 -15.57
C LYS A 15 7.07 -7.42 -15.55
N LYS A 16 6.17 -6.77 -14.81
CA LYS A 16 4.75 -7.11 -14.80
C LYS A 16 4.21 -6.70 -16.18
N ASP A 17 3.33 -7.52 -16.75
CA ASP A 17 2.64 -7.18 -17.99
C ASP A 17 1.99 -5.79 -17.87
N PRO A 18 2.19 -4.88 -18.83
CA PRO A 18 1.66 -3.52 -18.78
C PRO A 18 0.12 -3.47 -18.78
N HIS A 19 -0.55 -4.49 -19.32
CA HIS A 19 -2.00 -4.60 -19.34
C HIS A 19 -2.56 -5.28 -18.08
N ALA A 20 -1.72 -5.87 -17.23
CA ALA A 20 -2.19 -6.50 -16.01
C ALA A 20 -2.69 -5.45 -15.00
N PRO A 21 -3.87 -5.66 -14.39
CA PRO A 21 -4.44 -4.69 -13.48
C PRO A 21 -3.58 -4.52 -12.23
N LYS A 22 -3.57 -3.29 -11.72
CA LYS A 22 -2.78 -2.94 -10.53
C LYS A 22 -3.42 -3.58 -9.30
N ARG A 23 -2.61 -4.31 -8.53
CA ARG A 23 -3.05 -4.97 -7.29
C ARG A 23 -3.82 -4.03 -6.38
N SER A 24 -4.83 -4.58 -5.71
CA SER A 24 -5.56 -3.85 -4.69
C SER A 24 -4.65 -3.40 -3.54
N LEU A 25 -5.00 -2.26 -2.96
CA LEU A 25 -4.37 -1.68 -1.78
C LEU A 25 -5.06 -2.21 -0.52
N SER A 26 -4.28 -2.47 0.53
CA SER A 26 -4.82 -2.83 1.84
C SER A 26 -5.25 -1.59 2.62
N ALA A 27 -6.00 -1.77 3.70
CA ALA A 27 -6.45 -0.69 4.59
C ALA A 27 -5.27 0.17 5.09
N TYR A 28 -4.18 -0.50 5.49
CA TYR A 28 -2.93 0.15 5.85
C TYR A 28 -2.35 1.01 4.73
N MET A 29 -2.41 0.56 3.46
CA MET A 29 -1.87 1.32 2.33
C MET A 29 -2.70 2.59 2.04
N PHE A 30 -4.02 2.53 2.21
CA PHE A 30 -4.87 3.73 2.15
C PHE A 30 -4.51 4.72 3.25
N PHE A 31 -4.44 4.24 4.49
CA PHE A 31 -4.02 5.06 5.62
C PHE A 31 -2.62 5.66 5.42
N ALA A 32 -1.65 4.84 5.00
CA ALA A 32 -0.28 5.28 4.76
C ALA A 32 -0.21 6.35 3.68
N LYS A 33 -1.03 6.27 2.62
CA LYS A 33 -1.07 7.29 1.57
C LYS A 33 -1.59 8.62 2.10
N GLU A 34 -2.69 8.59 2.84
CA GLU A 34 -3.29 9.79 3.44
C GLU A 34 -2.34 10.40 4.49
N LYS A 35 -1.82 9.58 5.40
CA LYS A 35 -0.94 10.04 6.47
C LYS A 35 0.41 10.53 5.96
N ARG A 36 0.97 9.89 4.93
CA ARG A 36 2.18 10.36 4.26
C ARG A 36 1.98 11.74 3.64
N ALA A 37 0.85 11.97 2.97
CA ALA A 37 0.54 13.29 2.39
C ALA A 37 0.44 14.36 3.48
N GLU A 38 -0.22 14.04 4.60
CA GLU A 38 -0.32 14.95 5.76
C GLU A 38 1.05 15.27 6.36
N ILE A 39 1.91 14.26 6.57
CA ILE A 39 3.27 14.45 7.12
C ILE A 39 4.12 15.30 6.18
N ILE A 40 4.11 15.00 4.88
CA ILE A 40 4.89 15.76 3.88
C ILE A 40 4.37 17.20 3.76
N SER A 41 3.05 17.41 3.85
CA SER A 41 2.47 18.75 3.83
C SER A 41 2.90 19.57 5.04
N LYS A 42 3.06 18.95 6.21
CA LYS A 42 3.54 19.61 7.44
C LYS A 42 5.06 19.77 7.45
N GLN A 43 5.78 18.80 6.90
CA GLN A 43 7.23 18.71 6.91
C GLN A 43 7.74 18.25 5.53
N PRO A 44 7.84 19.18 4.56
CA PRO A 44 8.27 18.85 3.20
C PRO A 44 9.71 18.33 3.14
N GLU A 45 10.55 18.68 4.11
CA GLU A 45 11.91 18.16 4.32
C GLU A 45 11.94 16.63 4.42
N LEU A 46 10.94 16.04 5.10
CA LEU A 46 10.82 14.59 5.28
C LEU A 46 10.34 13.85 4.02
N SER A 47 9.97 14.57 2.94
CA SER A 47 9.57 13.93 1.68
C SER A 47 10.64 13.00 1.12
N LYS A 48 11.92 13.33 1.34
CA LYS A 48 13.08 12.53 0.95
C LYS A 48 13.38 11.40 1.94
N ASP A 49 13.00 11.56 3.21
CA ASP A 49 13.19 10.55 4.26
C ASP A 49 11.98 9.63 4.41
N VAL A 50 11.84 8.74 3.43
CA VAL A 50 10.76 7.74 3.40
C VAL A 50 10.85 6.76 4.58
N ALA A 51 12.04 6.54 5.14
CA ALA A 51 12.24 5.62 6.26
C ALA A 51 11.62 6.17 7.55
N THR A 52 11.89 7.45 7.85
CA THR A 52 11.32 8.13 9.03
C THR A 52 9.81 8.27 8.89
N VAL A 53 9.32 8.71 7.72
CA VAL A 53 7.87 8.81 7.46
C VAL A 53 7.19 7.44 7.59
N GLY A 54 7.82 6.37 7.07
CA GLY A 54 7.30 5.02 7.19
C GLY A 54 7.17 4.52 8.64
N LYS A 55 8.15 4.84 9.50
CA LYS A 55 8.08 4.53 10.94
C LYS A 55 6.91 5.25 11.61
N MET A 56 6.78 6.57 11.38
CA MET A 56 5.70 7.37 11.96
C MET A 56 4.31 6.86 11.56
N ILE A 57 4.14 6.47 10.29
CA ILE A 57 2.89 5.89 9.80
C ILE A 57 2.62 4.53 10.46
N GLY A 58 3.63 3.67 10.56
CA GLY A 58 3.49 2.37 11.22
C GLY A 58 3.07 2.49 12.69
N GLU A 59 3.70 3.41 13.43
CA GLU A 59 3.32 3.72 14.81
C GLU A 59 1.91 4.29 14.91
N ALA A 60 1.54 5.23 14.03
CA ALA A 60 0.19 5.79 14.00
C ALA A 60 -0.86 4.71 13.74
N TRP A 61 -0.62 3.81 12.78
CA TRP A 61 -1.54 2.70 12.49
C TRP A 61 -1.70 1.72 13.65
N ASN A 62 -0.63 1.45 14.39
CA ASN A 62 -0.71 0.58 15.58
C ASN A 62 -1.46 1.26 16.73
N LYS A 63 -1.41 2.59 16.81
CA LYS A 63 -2.19 3.37 17.78
C LYS A 63 -3.68 3.49 17.43
N LEU A 64 -4.03 3.40 16.14
CA LEU A 64 -5.42 3.45 15.71
C LEU A 64 -6.22 2.24 16.23
N GLY A 65 -7.40 2.52 16.78
CA GLY A 65 -8.37 1.50 17.17
C GLY A 65 -9.11 0.90 15.96
N GLU A 66 -9.86 -0.18 16.17
CA GLU A 66 -10.67 -0.83 15.12
C GLU A 66 -11.69 0.14 14.49
N LYS A 67 -12.27 1.04 15.28
CA LYS A 67 -13.23 2.05 14.79
C LYS A 67 -12.61 3.02 13.79
N GLU A 68 -11.35 3.39 13.99
CA GLU A 68 -10.63 4.29 13.09
C GLU A 68 -10.10 3.54 11.86
N LYS A 69 -9.85 2.24 11.99
CA LYS A 69 -9.44 1.35 10.89
C LYS A 69 -10.61 0.97 9.98
N ALA A 70 -11.82 0.85 10.52
CA ALA A 70 -13.04 0.48 9.79
C ALA A 70 -13.26 1.25 8.46
N PRO A 71 -13.15 2.60 8.39
CA PRO A 71 -13.30 3.29 7.11
C PRO A 71 -12.20 2.92 6.09
N PHE A 72 -10.97 2.65 6.54
CA PHE A 72 -9.89 2.22 5.67
C PHE A 72 -10.06 0.76 5.22
N GLU A 73 -10.62 -0.10 6.08
CA GLU A 73 -10.98 -1.47 5.72
C GLU A 73 -12.09 -1.50 4.68
N LYS A 74 -13.12 -0.65 4.81
CA LYS A 74 -14.15 -0.50 3.80
C LYS A 74 -13.57 -0.07 2.44
N LYS A 75 -12.71 0.98 2.43
CA LYS A 75 -11.99 1.41 1.22
C LYS A 75 -11.15 0.28 0.60
N ALA A 76 -10.51 -0.54 1.43
CA ALA A 76 -9.71 -1.67 0.97
C ALA A 76 -10.56 -2.80 0.39
N GLN A 77 -11.74 -3.05 0.95
CA GLN A 77 -12.70 -4.01 0.39
C GLN A 77 -13.22 -3.53 -0.96
N GLU A 78 -13.58 -2.25 -1.09
CA GLU A 78 -14.01 -1.66 -2.36
C GLU A 78 -12.92 -1.76 -3.43
N ASP A 79 -11.67 -1.45 -3.09
CA ASP A 79 -10.55 -1.56 -4.03
C ASP A 79 -10.18 -3.01 -4.36
N LYS A 80 -10.41 -3.95 -3.43
CA LYS A 80 -10.31 -5.38 -3.71
C LYS A 80 -11.32 -5.81 -4.76
N LEU A 81 -12.58 -5.39 -4.64
CA LEU A 81 -13.62 -5.68 -5.62
C LEU A 81 -13.29 -5.10 -7.00
N ARG A 82 -12.80 -3.85 -7.04
CA ARG A 82 -12.29 -3.23 -8.28
C ARG A 82 -11.22 -4.10 -8.92
N TYR A 83 -10.21 -4.50 -8.15
CA TYR A 83 -9.11 -5.34 -8.65
C TYR A 83 -9.58 -6.71 -9.12
N GLU A 84 -10.53 -7.34 -8.43
CA GLU A 84 -11.09 -8.64 -8.84
C GLU A 84 -11.84 -8.54 -10.16
N LYS A 85 -12.64 -7.47 -10.35
CA LYS A 85 -13.32 -7.19 -11.62
C LYS A 85 -12.32 -6.96 -12.77
N GLU A 86 -11.38 -6.04 -12.60
CA GLU A 86 -10.35 -5.76 -13.62
C GLU A 86 -9.50 -7.00 -13.92
N LYS A 87 -9.21 -7.84 -12.91
CA LYS A 87 -8.47 -9.09 -13.08
C LYS A 87 -9.26 -10.10 -13.89
N ALA A 88 -10.57 -10.21 -13.67
CA ALA A 88 -11.43 -11.08 -14.47
C ALA A 88 -11.51 -10.61 -15.93
N GLU A 89 -11.66 -9.30 -16.15
CA GLU A 89 -11.64 -8.69 -17.48
C GLU A 89 -10.29 -8.91 -18.18
N TYR A 90 -9.17 -8.70 -17.48
CA TYR A 90 -7.83 -8.97 -18.01
C TYR A 90 -7.61 -10.45 -18.34
N ALA A 91 -8.08 -11.37 -17.47
CA ALA A 91 -8.00 -12.79 -17.75
C ALA A 91 -8.80 -13.16 -19.01
N ASN A 92 -9.99 -12.60 -19.19
CA ASN A 92 -10.80 -12.79 -20.38
C ASN A 92 -10.13 -12.20 -21.64
N MET A 93 -9.58 -10.99 -21.55
CA MET A 93 -8.82 -10.36 -22.63
C MET A 93 -7.62 -11.22 -23.05
N LYS A 94 -6.88 -11.76 -22.08
CA LYS A 94 -5.73 -12.63 -22.33
C LYS A 94 -6.12 -13.98 -22.96
N MET A 95 -7.31 -14.51 -22.66
CA MET A 95 -7.77 -15.78 -23.24
C MET A 95 -8.30 -15.61 -24.69
N LYS A 96 -8.63 -14.38 -25.09
CA LYS A 96 -9.10 -14.04 -26.45
C LYS A 96 -7.99 -13.55 -27.38
N ALA A 97 -6.80 -13.29 -26.86
CA ALA A 97 -5.61 -12.91 -27.61
C ALA A 97 -4.75 -14.15 -27.89
#